data_AF-A0A2N7YG28-F1
#
_entry.id   AF-A0A2N7YG28-F1
#
_cell.length_a   1.000
_cell.length_b   1.000
_cell.length_c   1.000
_cell.angle_alpha   90.00
_cell.angle_beta   90.00
_cell.angle_gamma   90.00
#
_symmetry.space_group_name_H-M   'P 1'
#
loop_
_entity.id
_entity.type
_entity.pdbx_description
1 polymer ?
#
loop_
_entity_poly.entity_id
_entity_poly.type
_entity_poly.pdbx_seq_one_letter_code
_entity_poly.pdbx_strand_id
1 'polypeptide(L)' 'MMVLDACLEVDTTTSLEAGHHIAIEPACRYRSAMGVQNLMTHIAPLPPLDSSHDHPLITAAL' A
#
# COMPACT_ATOMS: atom_id res chain seq x y z
N MET A 1 11.77 -9.81 -13.49
CA MET A 1 12.09 -9.01 -12.30
C MET A 1 10.85 -8.22 -11.95
N MET A 2 10.23 -8.48 -10.79
CA MET A 2 8.96 -7.85 -10.41
C MET A 2 9.22 -6.83 -9.29
N VAL A 3 8.77 -5.60 -9.52
CA VAL A 3 8.75 -4.49 -8.57
C VAL A 3 7.31 -4.00 -8.50
N LEU A 4 6.83 -3.77 -7.29
CA LEU A 4 5.45 -3.39 -7.02
C LEU A 4 5.39 -2.03 -6.33
N ASP A 5 4.30 -1.33 -6.58
CA ASP A 5 3.89 -0.10 -5.89
C ASP A 5 2.45 -0.29 -5.42
N ALA A 6 2.18 0.06 -4.17
CA ALA A 6 0.86 -0.06 -3.56
C ALA A 6 0.54 1.17 -2.69
N CYS A 7 -0.68 1.66 -2.80
CA CYS A 7 -1.26 2.62 -1.86
C CYS A 7 -2.26 1.91 -0.95
N LEU A 8 -2.10 2.08 0.36
CA LEU A 8 -3.04 1.57 1.37
C LEU A 8 -3.67 2.74 2.11
N GLU A 9 -4.99 2.73 2.17
CA GLU A 9 -5.76 3.69 2.96
C GLU A 9 -5.95 3.15 4.38
N VAL A 10 -5.66 4.00 5.37
CA VAL A 10 -5.75 3.65 6.79
C VAL A 10 -6.60 4.66 7.55
N ASP A 11 -7.13 4.24 8.70
CA ASP A 11 -7.87 5.15 9.56
C ASP A 11 -7.03 6.38 9.95
N THR A 12 -7.65 7.56 9.99
CA THR A 12 -6.97 8.83 10.32
C THR A 12 -6.36 8.89 11.71
N THR A 13 -6.81 8.02 12.63
CA THR A 13 -6.27 7.89 13.99
C THR A 13 -5.06 6.96 14.06
N THR A 14 -4.69 6.31 12.95
CA THR A 14 -3.52 5.43 12.88
C THR A 14 -2.25 6.23 13.18
N SER A 15 -1.48 5.77 14.17
CA SER A 15 -0.19 6.38 14.47
C SER A 15 0.80 6.14 13.33
N LEU A 16 1.81 7.01 13.21
CA LEU A 16 2.86 6.84 12.21
C LEU A 16 3.57 5.49 12.35
N GLU A 17 3.84 5.04 13.57
CA GLU A 17 4.49 3.76 13.84
C GLU A 17 3.63 2.57 13.39
N ALA A 18 2.32 2.60 13.70
CA ALA A 18 1.39 1.58 13.25
C ALA A 18 1.29 1.56 11.71
N GLY A 19 1.22 2.73 11.07
CA GLY A 19 1.25 2.86 9.62
C GLY A 19 2.53 2.32 8.99
N HIS A 20 3.68 2.55 9.61
CA HIS A 20 4.96 1.98 9.17
C HIS A 20 4.94 0.46 9.22
N HIS A 21 4.46 -0.15 10.30
CA HIS A 21 4.32 -1.61 10.39
C HIS A 21 3.40 -2.17 9.29
N ILE A 22 2.26 -1.50 9.01
CA ILE A 22 1.35 -1.87 7.92
C ILE A 22 2.07 -1.79 6.56
N ALA A 23 2.92 -0.79 6.35
CA ALA A 23 3.61 -0.58 5.08
C ALA A 23 4.69 -1.66 4.78
N ILE A 24 5.42 -2.12 5.81
CA ILE A 24 6.57 -3.03 5.63
C ILE A 24 6.18 -4.52 5.59
N GLU A 25 5.11 -4.89 6.29
CA GLU A 25 4.70 -6.28 6.48
C GLU A 25 4.40 -7.00 5.15
N PRO A 26 3.68 -6.38 4.19
CA PRO A 26 3.45 -6.95 2.86
C PRO A 26 4.74 -7.21 2.07
N ALA A 27 5.74 -6.34 2.18
CA ALA A 27 6.99 -6.50 1.41
C ALA A 27 7.71 -7.80 1.80
N CYS A 28 7.71 -8.14 3.09
CA CYS A 28 8.23 -9.40 3.61
C CYS A 28 7.46 -10.62 3.06
N ARG A 29 6.12 -10.56 3.06
CA ARG A 29 5.26 -11.64 2.57
C ARG A 29 5.45 -11.86 1.05
N TYR A 30 5.42 -10.79 0.25
CA TYR A 30 5.51 -10.89 -1.21
C TYR A 30 6.90 -11.25 -1.72
N ARG A 31 7.96 -10.79 -1.06
CA ARG A 31 9.32 -11.23 -1.39
C ARG A 31 9.47 -12.73 -1.19
N SER A 32 8.90 -13.27 -0.11
CA SER A 32 8.99 -14.70 0.23
C SER A 32 8.08 -15.57 -0.65
N ALA A 33 6.89 -15.09 -1.01
CA ALA A 33 5.88 -15.90 -1.71
C ALA A 33 5.90 -15.75 -3.24
N MET A 34 6.27 -14.57 -3.77
CA MET A 34 6.07 -14.24 -5.19
C MET A 34 7.35 -13.78 -5.91
N GLY A 35 8.50 -13.78 -5.23
CA GLY A 35 9.77 -13.34 -5.84
C GLY A 35 9.80 -11.85 -6.19
N VAL A 36 8.99 -11.04 -5.51
CA VAL A 36 9.00 -9.58 -5.65
C VAL A 36 10.32 -9.04 -5.09
N GLN A 37 11.07 -8.32 -5.91
CA GLN A 37 12.38 -7.79 -5.52
C GLN A 37 12.24 -6.53 -4.68
N ASN A 38 11.26 -5.68 -4.99
CA ASN A 38 10.96 -4.48 -4.22
C ASN A 38 9.45 -4.21 -4.20
N LEU A 39 8.95 -3.73 -3.07
CA LEU A 39 7.58 -3.24 -2.91
C LEU A 39 7.66 -1.88 -2.21
N MET A 40 7.24 -0.83 -2.92
CA MET A 40 7.01 0.49 -2.34
C MET A 40 5.57 0.54 -1.83
N THR A 41 5.37 0.89 -0.56
CA THR A 41 4.04 1.03 0.01
C THR A 41 3.83 2.46 0.49
N HIS A 42 2.83 3.12 -0.07
CA HIS A 42 2.35 4.42 0.37
C HIS A 42 1.17 4.23 1.34
N ILE A 43 1.18 4.96 2.45
CA ILE A 43 0.07 5.01 3.40
C ILE A 43 -0.62 6.36 3.25
N ALA A 44 -1.94 6.33 3.04
CA ALA A 44 -2.79 7.51 2.96
C ALA A 44 -3.93 7.40 3.98
N PRO A 45 -4.45 8.53 4.49
CA PRO A 45 -5.67 8.50 5.29
C PRO A 45 -6.85 8.09 4.42
N LEU A 46 -7.74 7.25 4.95
CA LEU A 46 -9.01 6.90 4.33
C LEU A 46 -9.83 8.18 4.09
N PRO A 47 -10.22 8.48 2.84
CA PRO A 47 -11.03 9.66 2.56
C PRO A 47 -12.43 9.53 3.18
N PRO A 48 -13.11 10.66 3.50
CA PRO A 48 -14.48 10.61 4.00
C PRO A 48 -15.42 9.93 2.99
N LEU A 49 -16.45 9.24 3.48
CA LEU A 49 -17.35 8.40 2.66
C LEU A 49 -17.99 9.14 1.46
N ASP A 50 -18.12 10.46 1.53
CA ASP A 50 -18.73 11.29 0.48
C ASP A 50 -17.75 11.70 -0.64
N SER A 51 -16.45 11.41 -0.49
CA SER A 51 -15.47 11.55 -1.58
C SER A 51 -15.56 10.32 -2.47
N SER A 52 -16.07 10.51 -3.69
CA SER A 52 -16.15 9.48 -4.72
C SER A 52 -14.82 8.70 -4.84
N HIS A 53 -14.88 7.38 -4.64
CA HIS A 53 -13.76 6.45 -4.83
C HIS A 53 -13.56 6.15 -6.33
N ASP A 54 -13.47 7.18 -7.18
CA ASP A 54 -13.26 7.05 -8.64
C ASP A 54 -11.77 6.87 -9.03
N HIS A 55 -10.98 6.22 -8.18
CA HIS A 55 -9.58 5.91 -8.50
C HIS A 55 -9.41 4.44 -8.90
N PRO A 56 -9.15 4.12 -10.18
CA PRO A 56 -8.65 2.81 -10.54
C PRO A 56 -7.17 2.74 -10.12
N LEU A 57 -6.90 2.27 -8.90
CA LEU A 57 -5.54 2.00 -8.41
C LEU A 57 -5.05 0.62 -8.88
N ILE A 58 -4.98 0.44 -10.20
CA ILE A 58 -4.11 -0.57 -10.81
C ILE A 58 -3.29 0.12 -11.88
N THR A 59 -2.24 0.82 -11.46
CA THR A 59 -1.16 1.19 -12.37
C THR A 59 -0.11 0.09 -12.32
N ALA A 60 -0.32 -0.98 -13.06
CA ALA A 60 0.77 -1.86 -13.45
C ALA A 60 1.60 -1.07 -14.49
N ALA A 61 2.74 -0.53 -14.07
CA ALA A 61 3.71 0.02 -15.02
C ALA A 61 4.27 -1.13 -15.86
N LEU A 62 3.90 -1.15 -17.16
CA LEU A 62 4.51 -1.97 -18.21
C LEU A 62 5.83 -1.35 -18.66
#